data_AF-S1QW61-F1
#
_entry.id   AF-S1QW61-F1
#
_cell.length_a   1.000
_cell.length_b   1.000
_cell.length_c   1.000
_cell.angle_alpha   90.00
_cell.angle_beta   90.00
_cell.angle_gamma   90.00
#
_symmetry.space_group_name_H-M   'P 1'
#
loop_
_entity.id
_entity.type
_entity.pdbx_description
1 polymer ?
#
loop_
_entity_poly.entity_id
_entity_poly.type
_entity_poly.pdbx_seq_one_letter_code
_entity_poly.pdbx_strand_id
1 'polypeptide(L)'
;MKNVTAKNETKISSSDIVKMLKSKLKKRKSVEKENPRYSEICGGSSQADVLYSFLGIYALGVWVYNKKKNQDINDFQSEIRKKLRKRMNEGINQHFYSTLFQLAIQDIGENDEIFNDVVEGRVSAIKSLEINVDTLNKNDELQRFISNYSSVGNVIPIWPGGNELKGKSGVFDIPELFFAKYREWYNVLLDLTGDFAYLDKFNQDFNCNFEKYESLDKFLNSISSIKEYTKYLEHVNEIIDTRTKLINEKLLNMK
;
A
#
# COMPACT_ATOMS: atom_id res chain seq x y z
N MET A 1 -19.83 -26.78 50.07
CA MET A 1 -18.82 -26.38 49.07
C MET A 1 -19.04 -27.22 47.82
N LYS A 2 -19.59 -26.63 46.75
CA LYS A 2 -19.74 -27.31 45.45
C LYS A 2 -18.57 -26.87 44.57
N ASN A 3 -17.73 -27.83 44.19
CA ASN A 3 -16.68 -27.64 43.19
C ASN A 3 -17.33 -27.28 41.85
N VAL A 4 -17.05 -26.07 41.36
CA VAL A 4 -17.39 -25.64 40.01
C VAL A 4 -16.32 -26.23 39.09
N THR A 5 -16.73 -27.14 38.23
CA THR A 5 -15.95 -27.70 37.13
C THR A 5 -15.56 -26.56 36.19
N ALA A 6 -14.24 -26.34 36.05
CA ALA A 6 -13.69 -25.43 35.06
C ALA A 6 -14.13 -25.85 33.65
N LYS A 7 -14.75 -24.93 32.91
CA LYS A 7 -14.97 -25.09 31.48
C LYS A 7 -13.60 -25.16 30.82
N ASN A 8 -13.30 -26.29 30.17
CA ASN A 8 -12.17 -26.40 29.25
C ASN A 8 -12.43 -25.46 28.07
N GLU A 9 -11.88 -24.24 28.15
CA GLU A 9 -11.70 -23.39 26.99
C GLU A 9 -10.67 -24.07 26.08
N THR A 10 -11.15 -24.65 24.97
CA THR A 10 -10.29 -25.15 23.90
C THR A 10 -9.45 -24.01 23.36
N LYS A 11 -8.18 -23.93 23.81
CA LYS A 11 -7.17 -23.04 23.23
C LYS A 11 -7.02 -23.35 21.73
N ILE A 12 -7.51 -22.45 20.90
CA ILE A 12 -7.30 -22.48 19.45
C ILE A 12 -5.80 -22.26 19.21
N SER A 13 -5.15 -23.14 18.44
CA SER A 13 -3.71 -23.02 18.20
C SER A 13 -3.39 -21.82 17.31
N SER A 14 -2.21 -21.23 17.46
CA SER A 14 -1.75 -20.14 16.58
C SER A 14 -1.74 -20.53 15.09
N SER A 15 -1.61 -21.84 14.80
CA SER A 15 -1.68 -22.37 13.43
C SER A 15 -3.10 -22.28 12.83
N ASP A 16 -4.13 -22.47 13.66
CA ASP A 16 -5.53 -22.41 13.25
C ASP A 16 -6.00 -20.97 13.05
N ILE A 17 -5.53 -20.05 13.89
CA ILE A 17 -5.75 -18.60 13.74
C ILE A 17 -5.11 -18.10 12.43
N VAL A 18 -3.87 -18.49 12.14
CA VAL A 18 -3.21 -18.16 10.86
C VAL A 18 -3.98 -18.75 9.68
N LYS A 19 -4.53 -19.96 9.80
CA LYS A 19 -5.35 -20.59 8.76
C LYS A 19 -6.68 -19.84 8.54
N MET A 20 -7.31 -19.39 9.62
CA MET A 20 -8.51 -18.54 9.57
C MET A 20 -8.23 -17.18 8.93
N LEU A 21 -7.16 -16.48 9.34
CA LEU A 21 -6.75 -15.21 8.73
C LEU A 21 -6.44 -15.39 7.25
N LYS A 22 -5.68 -16.44 6.88
CA LYS A 22 -5.47 -16.81 5.47
C LYS A 22 -6.77 -17.03 4.71
N SER A 23 -7.80 -17.57 5.36
CA SER A 23 -9.12 -17.78 4.75
C SER A 23 -9.91 -16.48 4.58
N LYS A 24 -9.92 -15.58 5.58
CA LYS A 24 -10.52 -14.23 5.50
C LYS A 24 -9.82 -13.41 4.41
N LEU A 25 -8.50 -13.52 4.31
CA LEU A 25 -7.69 -12.83 3.30
C LEU A 25 -7.85 -13.39 1.89
N LYS A 26 -7.99 -14.71 1.74
CA LYS A 26 -8.36 -15.34 0.46
C LYS A 26 -9.70 -14.86 -0.08
N LYS A 27 -10.58 -14.28 0.74
CA LYS A 27 -11.88 -13.76 0.32
C LYS A 27 -11.84 -12.32 -0.21
N ARG A 28 -10.79 -11.54 0.08
CA ARG A 28 -10.68 -10.19 -0.48
C ARG A 28 -10.25 -10.26 -1.94
N LYS A 29 -10.98 -9.57 -2.80
CA LYS A 29 -10.63 -9.41 -4.20
C LYS A 29 -9.50 -8.39 -4.30
N SER A 30 -8.70 -8.46 -5.36
CA SER A 30 -7.76 -7.38 -5.67
C SER A 30 -8.53 -6.15 -6.14
N VAL A 31 -7.93 -4.95 -6.10
CA VAL A 31 -8.60 -3.71 -6.52
C VAL A 31 -9.10 -3.82 -7.97
N GLU A 32 -8.34 -4.47 -8.84
CA GLU A 32 -8.71 -4.75 -10.23
C GLU A 32 -9.92 -5.69 -10.32
N LYS A 33 -9.97 -6.73 -9.47
CA LYS A 33 -11.11 -7.66 -9.40
C LYS A 33 -12.36 -7.02 -8.79
N GLU A 34 -12.20 -5.98 -7.98
CA GLU A 34 -13.30 -5.15 -7.48
C GLU A 34 -13.80 -4.17 -8.54
N ASN A 35 -12.96 -3.82 -9.53
CA ASN A 35 -13.26 -2.88 -10.61
C ASN A 35 -13.14 -3.51 -12.02
N PRO A 36 -13.81 -4.64 -12.29
CA PRO A 36 -13.54 -5.49 -13.46
C PRO A 36 -13.77 -4.77 -14.80
N ARG A 37 -14.75 -3.85 -14.86
CA ARG A 37 -15.12 -3.17 -16.10
C ARG A 37 -14.02 -2.22 -16.58
N TYR A 38 -13.39 -1.49 -15.66
CA TYR A 38 -12.27 -0.61 -16.02
C TYR A 38 -10.97 -1.39 -16.15
N SER A 39 -10.76 -2.44 -15.34
CA SER A 39 -9.61 -3.33 -15.53
C SER A 39 -9.59 -3.99 -16.90
N GLU A 40 -10.74 -4.32 -17.48
CA GLU A 40 -10.82 -4.81 -18.86
C GLU A 40 -10.41 -3.73 -19.88
N ILE A 41 -10.87 -2.49 -19.68
CA ILE A 41 -10.45 -1.33 -20.51
C ILE A 41 -8.93 -1.13 -20.45
N CYS A 42 -8.31 -1.40 -19.29
CA CYS A 42 -6.86 -1.35 -19.11
C CYS A 42 -6.09 -2.52 -19.77
N GLY A 43 -6.77 -3.46 -20.44
CA GLY A 43 -6.14 -4.65 -21.03
C GLY A 43 -6.15 -5.90 -20.13
N GLY A 44 -7.03 -5.93 -19.12
CA GLY A 44 -7.26 -7.09 -18.26
C GLY A 44 -6.18 -7.33 -17.22
N SER A 45 -6.20 -8.51 -16.58
CA SER A 45 -5.35 -8.80 -15.40
C SER A 45 -3.84 -8.79 -15.64
N SER A 46 -3.40 -8.84 -16.90
CA SER A 46 -1.97 -8.76 -17.27
C SER A 46 -1.47 -7.34 -17.48
N GLN A 47 -2.39 -6.37 -17.61
CA GLN A 47 -2.09 -4.98 -17.98
C GLN A 47 -2.86 -3.96 -17.15
N ALA A 48 -3.58 -4.40 -16.11
CA ALA A 48 -4.11 -3.56 -15.06
C ALA A 48 -3.30 -3.76 -13.76
N ASP A 49 -3.05 -2.67 -13.04
CA ASP A 49 -2.40 -2.68 -11.72
C ASP A 49 -2.93 -1.51 -10.88
N VAL A 50 -2.57 -1.47 -9.60
CA VAL A 50 -2.81 -0.30 -8.75
C VAL A 50 -1.77 0.80 -9.00
N LEU A 51 -2.21 2.05 -9.12
CA LEU A 51 -1.34 3.22 -9.25
C LEU A 51 -0.51 3.39 -7.98
N TYR A 52 -1.20 3.56 -6.86
CA TYR A 52 -0.59 3.73 -5.55
C TYR A 52 -0.72 2.44 -4.74
N SER A 53 0.43 1.86 -4.39
CA SER A 53 0.50 0.71 -3.49
C SER A 53 0.29 1.15 -2.06
N PHE A 54 -0.62 0.49 -1.34
CA PHE A 54 -0.82 0.76 0.09
C PHE A 54 0.47 0.58 0.88
N LEU A 55 1.22 -0.49 0.58
CA LEU A 55 2.50 -0.76 1.23
C LEU A 55 3.49 0.37 1.01
N GLY A 56 3.57 0.89 -0.21
CA GLY A 56 4.43 2.00 -0.55
C GLY A 56 4.09 3.24 0.26
N ILE A 57 2.84 3.67 0.17
CA ILE A 57 2.34 4.87 0.85
C ILE A 57 2.52 4.78 2.37
N TYR A 58 2.21 3.63 2.97
CA TYR A 58 2.36 3.48 4.41
C TYR A 58 3.82 3.36 4.84
N ALA A 59 4.67 2.63 4.09
CA ALA A 59 6.10 2.54 4.40
C ALA A 59 6.79 3.91 4.38
N LEU A 60 6.37 4.80 3.47
CA LEU A 60 6.78 6.20 3.47
C LEU A 60 6.37 6.91 4.76
N GLY A 61 5.11 6.75 5.19
CA GLY A 61 4.62 7.33 6.45
C GLY A 61 5.43 6.85 7.64
N VAL A 62 5.70 5.54 7.74
CA VAL A 62 6.54 4.98 8.81
C VAL A 62 7.92 5.62 8.79
N TRP A 63 8.54 5.75 7.62
CA TRP A 63 9.84 6.41 7.52
C TRP A 63 9.77 7.86 8.00
N VAL A 64 8.83 8.66 7.52
CA VAL A 64 8.72 10.09 7.88
C VAL A 64 8.45 10.31 9.37
N TYR A 65 7.51 9.56 9.95
CA TYR A 65 7.12 9.73 11.36
C TYR A 65 8.19 9.23 12.34
N ASN A 66 9.14 8.43 11.86
CA ASN A 66 10.20 7.83 12.68
C ASN A 66 11.60 8.32 12.32
N LYS A 67 11.71 9.21 11.32
CA LYS A 67 12.98 9.82 10.92
C LYS A 67 13.48 10.71 12.04
N LYS A 68 14.51 10.25 12.77
CA LYS A 68 15.35 11.15 13.57
C LYS A 68 16.19 12.00 12.60
N LYS A 69 16.42 13.29 12.90
CA LYS A 69 17.13 14.25 12.02
C LYS A 69 18.48 13.76 11.45
N ASN A 70 19.09 12.70 12.00
CA ASN A 70 20.42 12.19 11.63
C ASN A 70 20.45 10.69 11.22
N GLN A 71 19.34 10.06 10.82
CA GLN A 71 19.33 8.65 10.40
C GLN A 71 19.48 8.50 8.87
N ASP A 72 20.49 7.75 8.43
CA ASP A 72 20.71 7.38 7.02
C ASP A 72 19.63 6.42 6.52
N ILE A 73 19.11 6.67 5.31
CA ILE A 73 18.15 5.81 4.64
C ILE A 73 18.67 4.39 4.42
N ASN A 74 19.97 4.23 4.16
CA ASN A 74 20.60 2.93 3.96
C ASN A 74 20.56 2.11 5.23
N ASP A 75 20.70 2.74 6.39
CA ASP A 75 20.59 2.08 7.70
C ASP A 75 19.15 1.67 7.98
N PHE A 76 18.18 2.56 7.72
CA PHE A 76 16.76 2.24 7.87
C PHE A 76 16.31 1.12 6.91
N GLN A 77 16.69 1.18 5.63
CA GLN A 77 16.40 0.12 4.66
C GLN A 77 17.13 -1.17 5.00
N SER A 78 18.38 -1.12 5.47
CA SER A 78 19.15 -2.30 5.88
C SER A 78 18.51 -2.96 7.10
N GLU A 79 18.09 -2.19 8.10
CA GLU A 79 17.38 -2.72 9.28
C GLU A 79 16.02 -3.32 8.93
N ILE A 80 15.20 -2.61 8.16
CA ILE A 80 13.91 -3.14 7.70
C ILE A 80 14.13 -4.36 6.80
N ARG A 81 15.03 -4.31 5.81
CA ARG A 81 15.30 -5.45 4.90
C ARG A 81 15.93 -6.64 5.61
N LYS A 82 16.87 -6.47 6.54
CA LYS A 82 17.47 -7.59 7.32
C LYS A 82 16.40 -8.30 8.13
N LYS A 83 15.51 -7.55 8.78
CA LYS A 83 14.44 -8.10 9.61
C LYS A 83 13.31 -8.71 8.77
N LEU A 84 12.97 -8.13 7.61
CA LEU A 84 12.05 -8.70 6.64
C LEU A 84 12.61 -9.97 5.97
N ARG A 85 13.90 -10.00 5.58
CA ARG A 85 14.59 -11.16 4.98
C ARG A 85 14.69 -12.35 5.94
N LYS A 86 15.01 -12.11 7.21
CA LYS A 86 15.03 -13.16 8.24
C LYS A 86 13.70 -13.93 8.30
N ARG A 87 12.58 -13.24 8.02
CA ARG A 87 11.23 -13.82 8.06
C ARG A 87 10.69 -14.28 6.69
N MET A 88 11.22 -13.78 5.58
CA MET A 88 11.02 -14.41 4.26
C MET A 88 11.61 -15.83 4.23
N ASN A 89 12.75 -16.04 4.89
CA ASN A 89 13.36 -17.37 5.06
C ASN A 89 12.51 -18.31 5.93
N GLU A 90 11.50 -17.80 6.63
CA GLU A 90 10.48 -18.58 7.36
C GLU A 90 9.25 -18.91 6.46
N GLY A 91 9.32 -18.65 5.15
CA GLY A 91 8.32 -19.07 4.16
C GLY A 91 7.12 -18.12 4.02
N ILE A 92 7.25 -16.85 4.38
CA ILE A 92 6.15 -15.87 4.38
C ILE A 92 6.28 -14.90 3.19
N ASN A 93 5.34 -14.97 2.25
CA ASN A 93 5.31 -14.19 1.01
C ASN A 93 5.03 -12.68 1.20
N GLN A 94 5.58 -11.84 0.32
CA GLN A 94 5.46 -10.36 0.30
C GLN A 94 4.00 -9.86 0.34
N HIS A 95 3.05 -10.59 -0.25
CA HIS A 95 1.61 -10.32 -0.21
C HIS A 95 1.00 -10.39 1.20
N PHE A 96 1.67 -11.05 2.15
CA PHE A 96 1.25 -11.07 3.55
C PHE A 96 1.61 -9.80 4.30
N TYR A 97 2.66 -9.06 3.91
CA TYR A 97 3.04 -7.85 4.62
C TYR A 97 2.09 -6.68 4.32
N SER A 98 1.62 -6.51 3.08
CA SER A 98 0.56 -5.53 2.77
C SER A 98 -0.67 -5.81 3.60
N THR A 99 -1.03 -7.07 3.65
CA THR A 99 -2.32 -7.51 4.11
C THR A 99 -2.38 -7.65 5.64
N LEU A 100 -1.34 -8.18 6.29
CA LEU A 100 -1.26 -8.25 7.76
C LEU A 100 -1.08 -6.87 8.39
N PHE A 101 -0.41 -5.97 7.68
CA PHE A 101 -0.24 -4.60 8.12
C PHE A 101 -1.51 -3.78 7.89
N GLN A 102 -2.15 -3.91 6.72
CA GLN A 102 -3.52 -3.41 6.49
C GLN A 102 -4.48 -3.93 7.56
N LEU A 103 -4.46 -5.22 7.89
CA LEU A 103 -5.29 -5.79 8.94
C LEU A 103 -4.93 -5.23 10.32
N ALA A 104 -3.63 -5.12 10.67
CA ALA A 104 -3.21 -4.55 11.95
C ALA A 104 -3.58 -3.06 12.11
N ILE A 105 -3.84 -2.34 11.01
CA ILE A 105 -4.27 -0.93 11.01
C ILE A 105 -5.81 -0.82 10.92
N GLN A 106 -6.47 -1.69 10.15
CA GLN A 106 -7.93 -1.71 9.97
C GLN A 106 -8.67 -2.30 11.18
N ASP A 107 -8.10 -3.29 11.89
CA ASP A 107 -8.70 -3.90 13.10
C ASP A 107 -8.38 -3.15 14.40
N ILE A 108 -7.75 -1.98 14.36
CA ILE A 108 -7.73 -1.07 15.53
C ILE A 108 -9.17 -0.58 15.86
N GLY A 109 -10.15 -0.82 14.97
CA GLY A 109 -11.55 -0.44 15.14
C GLY A 109 -12.53 -1.53 15.60
N GLU A 110 -12.21 -2.83 15.55
CA GLU A 110 -13.18 -3.89 15.90
C GLU A 110 -12.61 -4.91 16.89
N ASN A 111 -13.22 -4.97 18.08
CA ASN A 111 -12.89 -5.84 19.20
C ASN A 111 -13.09 -7.33 18.86
N ASP A 112 -12.11 -7.98 18.24
CA ASP A 112 -12.09 -9.44 18.08
C ASP A 112 -10.90 -10.02 18.87
N GLU A 113 -11.17 -10.53 20.09
CA GLU A 113 -10.15 -11.00 21.06
C GLU A 113 -9.17 -12.04 20.47
N ILE A 114 -9.59 -12.77 19.44
CA ILE A 114 -8.80 -13.84 18.79
C ILE A 114 -7.75 -13.27 17.81
N PHE A 115 -7.95 -12.05 17.30
CA PHE A 115 -6.98 -11.35 16.46
C PHE A 115 -5.75 -10.91 17.28
N ASN A 116 -5.96 -10.62 18.56
CA ASN A 116 -4.96 -10.06 19.44
C ASN A 116 -3.77 -11.00 19.66
N ASP A 117 -3.88 -12.29 19.93
CA ASP A 117 -2.70 -13.11 20.30
C ASP A 117 -1.61 -13.24 19.21
N VAL A 118 -1.99 -13.40 17.94
CA VAL A 118 -1.03 -13.53 16.80
C VAL A 118 -0.49 -12.17 16.38
N VAL A 119 -1.32 -11.12 16.51
CA VAL A 119 -0.95 -9.75 16.20
C VAL A 119 -0.18 -9.13 17.35
N GLU A 120 -0.41 -9.49 18.60
CA GLU A 120 0.26 -9.01 19.81
C GLU A 120 1.72 -9.41 19.82
N GLY A 121 2.10 -10.63 19.42
CA GLY A 121 3.51 -10.99 19.26
C GLY A 121 4.22 -10.16 18.17
N ARG A 122 3.49 -9.70 17.16
CA ARG A 122 4.00 -8.90 16.03
C ARG A 122 3.98 -7.40 16.34
N VAL A 123 2.95 -6.93 17.03
CA VAL A 123 2.74 -5.58 17.56
C VAL A 123 3.68 -5.34 18.73
N SER A 124 3.96 -6.33 19.58
CA SER A 124 4.98 -6.26 20.63
C SER A 124 6.39 -6.14 20.04
N ALA A 125 6.69 -6.87 18.95
CA ALA A 125 7.94 -6.67 18.20
C ALA A 125 8.01 -5.27 17.54
N ILE A 126 6.91 -4.72 17.03
CA ILE A 126 6.86 -3.33 16.49
C ILE A 126 6.95 -2.29 17.60
N LYS A 127 6.27 -2.50 18.73
CA LYS A 127 6.32 -1.65 19.93
C LYS A 127 7.73 -1.63 20.53
N SER A 128 8.46 -2.77 20.48
CA SER A 128 9.86 -2.84 20.91
C SER A 128 10.84 -2.06 20.02
N LEU A 129 10.39 -1.60 18.84
CA LEU A 129 11.19 -0.79 17.92
C LEU A 129 10.97 0.73 18.11
N GLU A 130 10.15 1.15 19.09
CA GLU A 130 9.75 2.56 19.29
C GLU A 130 9.23 3.24 18.01
N ILE A 131 8.67 2.46 17.07
CA ILE A 131 8.12 2.99 15.83
C ILE A 131 6.77 3.64 16.15
N ASN A 132 6.70 4.96 16.04
CA ASN A 132 5.47 5.72 16.12
C ASN A 132 4.60 5.44 14.86
N VAL A 133 3.69 4.49 15.01
CA VAL A 133 2.60 4.23 14.05
C VAL A 133 1.28 4.85 14.51
N ASP A 134 1.10 5.12 15.79
CA ASP A 134 -0.16 5.63 16.35
C ASP A 134 -0.46 7.05 15.87
N THR A 135 0.55 7.93 15.78
CA THR A 135 0.36 9.28 15.23
C THR A 135 0.17 9.23 13.72
N LEU A 136 0.87 8.32 13.01
CA LEU A 136 0.69 8.11 11.57
C LEU A 136 -0.74 7.66 11.26
N ASN A 137 -1.27 6.70 12.01
CA ASN A 137 -2.63 6.18 11.85
C ASN A 137 -3.72 7.21 12.13
N LYS A 138 -3.40 8.31 12.83
CA LYS A 138 -4.31 9.44 13.05
C LYS A 138 -4.23 10.50 11.96
N ASN A 139 -3.42 10.30 10.91
CA ASN A 139 -3.35 11.23 9.80
C ASN A 139 -4.61 11.12 8.93
N ASP A 140 -5.37 12.21 8.83
CA ASP A 140 -6.65 12.24 8.12
C ASP A 140 -6.52 11.88 6.63
N GLU A 141 -5.47 12.36 5.97
CA GLU A 141 -5.22 12.04 4.55
C GLU A 141 -4.83 10.57 4.33
N LEU A 142 -4.17 9.94 5.30
CA LEU A 142 -3.90 8.50 5.24
C LEU A 142 -5.21 7.70 5.37
N GLN A 143 -6.11 8.10 6.27
CA GLN A 143 -7.42 7.47 6.44
C GLN A 143 -8.30 7.63 5.19
N ARG A 144 -8.24 8.80 4.56
CA ARG A 144 -8.88 9.05 3.26
C ARG A 144 -8.29 8.17 2.16
N PHE A 145 -6.96 8.04 2.09
CA PHE A 145 -6.30 7.13 1.15
C PHE A 145 -6.72 5.68 1.34
N ILE A 146 -6.82 5.21 2.59
CA ILE A 146 -7.31 3.85 2.91
C ILE A 146 -8.73 3.66 2.37
N SER A 147 -9.60 4.65 2.58
CA SER A 147 -10.99 4.62 2.10
C SER A 147 -11.07 4.61 0.57
N ASN A 148 -10.14 5.31 -0.09
CA ASN A 148 -10.06 5.43 -1.54
C ASN A 148 -9.26 4.32 -2.23
N TYR A 149 -8.55 3.47 -1.48
CA TYR A 149 -7.58 2.52 -2.04
C TYR A 149 -8.19 1.54 -3.05
N SER A 150 -9.40 1.06 -2.77
CA SER A 150 -10.16 0.13 -3.64
C SER A 150 -10.96 0.83 -4.75
N SER A 151 -10.90 2.15 -4.85
CA SER A 151 -11.64 2.89 -5.88
C SER A 151 -11.06 2.62 -7.28
N VAL A 152 -11.92 2.75 -8.29
CA VAL A 152 -11.51 2.59 -9.69
C VAL A 152 -10.41 3.57 -10.11
N GLY A 153 -10.35 4.76 -9.49
CA GLY A 153 -9.31 5.75 -9.76
C GLY A 153 -7.92 5.34 -9.30
N ASN A 154 -7.80 4.28 -8.49
CA ASN A 154 -6.51 3.68 -8.15
C ASN A 154 -6.11 2.56 -9.13
N VAL A 155 -6.94 2.15 -10.09
CA VAL A 155 -6.55 1.20 -11.15
C VAL A 155 -5.90 1.96 -12.29
N ILE A 156 -4.83 1.42 -12.88
CA ILE A 156 -4.15 1.97 -14.05
C ILE A 156 -3.92 0.91 -15.12
N PRO A 157 -3.87 1.32 -16.39
CA PRO A 157 -3.19 0.53 -17.40
C PRO A 157 -1.68 0.51 -17.10
N ILE A 158 -1.03 -0.60 -17.43
CA ILE A 158 0.41 -0.77 -17.36
C ILE A 158 0.88 -1.59 -18.56
N TRP A 159 2.12 -1.37 -19.01
CA TRP A 159 2.66 -2.14 -20.14
C TRP A 159 2.79 -3.63 -19.78
N PRO A 160 2.79 -4.54 -20.76
CA PRO A 160 2.96 -5.98 -20.52
C PRO A 160 4.20 -6.27 -19.66
N GLY A 161 4.00 -6.99 -18.54
CA GLY A 161 5.05 -7.31 -17.58
C GLY A 161 5.41 -6.19 -16.59
N GLY A 162 4.86 -4.99 -16.77
CA GLY A 162 5.08 -3.85 -15.86
C GLY A 162 4.46 -4.08 -14.47
N ASN A 163 3.32 -4.76 -14.39
CA ASN A 163 2.68 -5.19 -13.13
C ASN A 163 3.59 -6.12 -12.30
N GLU A 164 4.30 -7.05 -12.95
CA GLU A 164 5.26 -7.91 -12.27
C GLU A 164 6.53 -7.15 -11.84
N LEU A 165 6.88 -6.10 -12.58
CA LEU A 165 8.09 -5.32 -12.38
C LEU A 165 7.93 -4.29 -11.25
N LYS A 166 6.77 -3.62 -11.17
CA LYS A 166 6.48 -2.56 -10.19
C LYS A 166 6.79 -3.03 -8.76
N GLY A 167 6.30 -4.21 -8.39
CA GLY A 167 6.49 -4.87 -7.08
C GLY A 167 7.89 -5.40 -6.74
N LYS A 168 8.82 -5.43 -7.71
CA LYS A 168 10.18 -6.03 -7.55
C LYS A 168 11.30 -5.01 -7.70
N SER A 169 10.96 -3.75 -7.97
CA SER A 169 11.90 -2.72 -8.41
C SER A 169 12.66 -2.00 -7.28
N GLY A 170 12.27 -2.23 -6.01
CA GLY A 170 12.96 -1.69 -4.83
C GLY A 170 12.65 -0.22 -4.51
N VAL A 171 11.73 0.41 -5.24
CA VAL A 171 11.31 1.82 -5.06
C VAL A 171 10.00 1.98 -4.29
N PHE A 172 9.74 1.08 -3.33
CA PHE A 172 8.51 1.04 -2.53
C PHE A 172 7.20 1.06 -3.35
N ASP A 173 7.23 0.62 -4.61
CA ASP A 173 6.09 0.65 -5.53
C ASP A 173 5.47 2.05 -5.69
N ILE A 174 6.25 3.11 -5.45
CA ILE A 174 5.86 4.51 -5.61
C ILE A 174 5.79 4.80 -7.12
N PRO A 175 4.62 5.16 -7.67
CA PRO A 175 4.45 5.27 -9.11
C PRO A 175 5.34 6.32 -9.73
N GLU A 176 5.59 7.44 -9.05
CA GLU A 176 6.45 8.50 -9.56
C GLU A 176 7.90 8.03 -9.73
N LEU A 177 8.46 7.34 -8.72
CA LEU A 177 9.80 6.76 -8.83
C LEU A 177 9.87 5.63 -9.87
N PHE A 178 8.83 4.82 -9.95
CA PHE A 178 8.75 3.72 -10.90
C PHE A 178 8.70 4.24 -12.35
N PHE A 179 7.82 5.18 -12.64
CA PHE A 179 7.69 5.78 -13.96
C PHE A 179 8.87 6.67 -14.33
N ALA A 180 9.54 7.32 -13.37
CA ALA A 180 10.79 8.01 -13.63
C ALA A 180 11.89 7.04 -14.07
N LYS A 181 12.01 5.89 -13.40
CA LYS A 181 12.98 4.84 -13.74
C LYS A 181 12.70 4.20 -15.11
N TYR A 182 11.43 4.05 -15.48
CA TYR A 182 11.00 3.44 -16.75
C TYR A 182 10.34 4.46 -17.68
N ARG A 183 10.95 5.65 -17.79
CA ARG A 183 10.34 6.81 -18.47
C ARG A 183 9.95 6.55 -19.93
N GLU A 184 10.78 5.83 -20.68
CA GLU A 184 10.47 5.47 -22.07
C GLU A 184 9.20 4.60 -22.16
N TRP A 185 9.09 3.58 -21.31
CA TRP A 185 7.90 2.73 -21.22
C TRP A 185 6.67 3.49 -20.74
N TYR A 186 6.86 4.43 -19.81
CA TYR A 186 5.79 5.30 -19.36
C TYR A 186 5.27 6.21 -20.48
N ASN A 187 6.16 6.77 -21.31
CA ASN A 187 5.76 7.56 -22.47
C ASN A 187 4.99 6.71 -23.49
N VAL A 188 5.47 5.50 -23.79
CA VAL A 188 4.75 4.55 -24.66
C VAL A 188 3.39 4.20 -24.08
N LEU A 189 3.27 4.01 -22.76
CA LEU A 189 1.99 3.78 -22.09
C LEU A 189 1.05 4.96 -22.30
N LEU A 190 1.52 6.20 -22.14
CA LEU A 190 0.70 7.40 -22.37
C LEU A 190 0.24 7.49 -23.83
N ASP A 191 1.13 7.23 -24.80
CA ASP A 191 0.78 7.25 -26.22
C ASP A 191 -0.28 6.19 -26.58
N LEU A 192 -0.17 5.00 -25.98
CA LEU A 192 -1.11 3.89 -26.23
C LEU A 192 -2.45 4.07 -25.51
N THR A 193 -2.43 4.67 -24.33
CA THR A 193 -3.64 4.78 -23.49
C THR A 193 -4.40 6.07 -23.73
N GLY A 194 -3.75 7.11 -24.25
CA GLY A 194 -4.36 8.42 -24.46
C GLY A 194 -5.20 8.86 -23.26
N ASP A 195 -6.40 9.35 -23.53
CA ASP A 195 -7.24 9.98 -22.51
C ASP A 195 -7.93 8.98 -21.57
N PHE A 196 -7.96 7.66 -21.86
CA PHE A 196 -8.69 6.71 -21.00
C PHE A 196 -7.93 6.29 -19.74
N ALA A 197 -6.62 6.57 -19.66
CA ALA A 197 -5.86 6.38 -18.43
C ALA A 197 -6.17 7.46 -17.38
N TYR A 198 -6.65 8.63 -17.82
CA TYR A 198 -6.96 9.79 -16.97
C TYR A 198 -5.79 10.21 -16.07
N LEU A 199 -4.57 10.24 -16.62
CA LEU A 199 -3.35 10.53 -15.86
C LEU A 199 -2.96 12.02 -15.85
N ASP A 200 -3.81 12.93 -16.33
CA ASP A 200 -3.44 14.36 -16.50
C ASP A 200 -2.97 15.02 -15.21
N LYS A 201 -3.74 14.86 -14.12
CA LYS A 201 -3.38 15.43 -12.81
C LYS A 201 -2.10 14.82 -12.25
N PHE A 202 -1.88 13.52 -12.46
CA PHE A 202 -0.63 12.85 -12.12
C PHE A 202 0.53 13.40 -12.96
N ASN A 203 0.33 13.53 -14.28
CA ASN A 203 1.33 13.99 -15.24
C ASN A 203 1.74 15.43 -15.02
N GLN A 204 0.81 16.32 -14.67
CA GLN A 204 1.10 17.71 -14.34
C GLN A 204 2.15 17.78 -13.23
N ASP A 205 1.89 17.12 -12.11
CA ASP A 205 2.79 17.16 -10.96
C ASP A 205 4.05 16.31 -11.19
N PHE A 206 3.93 15.20 -11.90
CA PHE A 206 5.04 14.34 -12.27
C PHE A 206 6.08 15.07 -13.13
N ASN A 207 5.61 15.78 -14.17
CA ASN A 207 6.48 16.50 -15.09
C ASN A 207 7.03 17.78 -14.48
N CYS A 208 6.22 18.56 -13.75
CA CYS A 208 6.69 19.79 -13.10
C CYS A 208 7.71 19.55 -11.98
N ASN A 209 7.72 18.35 -11.41
CA ASN A 209 8.63 18.00 -10.31
C ASN A 209 9.55 16.83 -10.63
N PHE A 210 9.82 16.55 -11.91
CA PHE A 210 10.54 15.35 -12.33
C PHE A 210 11.88 15.14 -11.58
N GLU A 211 12.62 16.22 -11.33
CA GLU A 211 13.90 16.20 -10.61
C GLU A 211 13.79 15.54 -9.23
N LYS A 212 12.65 15.65 -8.54
CA LYS A 212 12.44 15.01 -7.23
C LYS A 212 12.30 13.50 -7.32
N TYR A 213 11.99 12.96 -8.49
CA TYR A 213 11.73 11.54 -8.71
C TYR A 213 12.90 10.80 -9.37
N GLU A 214 13.98 11.49 -9.72
CA GLU A 214 15.18 10.88 -10.32
C GLU A 214 15.84 9.83 -9.41
N SER A 215 15.69 9.98 -8.09
CA SER A 215 16.15 9.00 -7.13
C SER A 215 15.25 8.94 -5.90
N LEU A 216 15.29 7.78 -5.24
CA LEU A 216 14.59 7.57 -3.97
C LEU A 216 15.06 8.55 -2.89
N ASP A 217 16.34 8.91 -2.86
CA ASP A 217 16.89 9.88 -1.91
C ASP A 217 16.31 11.28 -2.13
N LYS A 218 16.31 11.77 -3.39
CA LYS A 218 15.72 13.08 -3.73
C LYS A 218 14.24 13.13 -3.35
N PHE A 219 13.50 12.08 -3.65
CA PHE A 219 12.08 11.99 -3.32
C PHE A 219 11.86 12.05 -1.80
N LEU A 220 12.61 11.25 -1.04
CA LEU A 220 12.48 11.22 0.42
C LEU A 220 12.92 12.51 1.09
N ASN A 221 13.90 13.21 0.53
CA ASN A 221 14.27 14.54 0.99
C ASN A 221 13.16 15.57 0.73
N SER A 222 12.38 15.41 -0.36
CA SER A 222 11.21 16.25 -0.63
C SER A 222 10.05 16.02 0.36
N ILE A 223 9.89 14.81 0.89
CA ILE A 223 8.86 14.47 1.90
C ILE A 223 9.44 14.31 3.31
N SER A 224 10.48 15.08 3.64
CA SER A 224 11.29 14.90 4.85
C SER A 224 10.63 15.26 6.18
N SER A 225 9.38 15.75 6.17
CA SER A 225 8.62 16.09 7.37
C SER A 225 7.19 15.56 7.32
N ILE A 226 6.57 15.39 8.50
CA ILE A 226 5.17 14.96 8.62
C ILE A 226 4.23 15.85 7.78
N LYS A 227 4.49 17.17 7.75
CA LYS A 227 3.72 18.13 6.94
C LYS A 227 3.84 17.84 5.45
N GLU A 228 5.06 17.63 4.95
CA GLU A 228 5.29 17.35 3.52
C GLU A 228 4.74 15.97 3.10
N TYR A 229 4.83 14.97 3.98
CA TYR A 229 4.16 13.69 3.76
C TYR A 229 2.63 13.82 3.71
N THR A 230 2.05 14.65 4.57
CA THR A 230 0.59 14.88 4.58
C THR A 230 0.15 15.57 3.27
N LYS A 231 0.91 16.55 2.78
CA LYS A 231 0.66 17.15 1.45
C LYS A 231 0.80 16.15 0.32
N TYR A 232 1.77 15.23 0.42
CA TYR A 232 1.91 14.15 -0.55
C TYR A 232 0.68 13.24 -0.55
N LEU A 233 0.16 12.86 0.63
CA LEU A 233 -1.08 12.08 0.74
C LEU A 233 -2.30 12.82 0.18
N GLU A 234 -2.43 14.11 0.48
CA GLU A 234 -3.48 14.97 -0.08
C GLU A 234 -3.45 14.93 -1.61
N HIS A 235 -2.28 15.07 -2.21
CA HIS A 235 -2.08 14.96 -3.65
C HIS A 235 -2.44 13.58 -4.21
N VAL A 236 -2.02 12.50 -3.55
CA VAL A 236 -2.38 11.11 -3.92
C VAL A 236 -3.90 10.94 -3.93
N ASN A 237 -4.58 11.43 -2.89
CA ASN A 237 -6.04 11.39 -2.79
C ASN A 237 -6.72 12.19 -3.90
N GLU A 238 -6.24 13.40 -4.19
CA GLU A 238 -6.76 14.22 -5.30
C GLU A 238 -6.67 13.51 -6.65
N ILE A 239 -5.55 12.82 -6.92
CA ILE A 239 -5.37 12.04 -8.15
C ILE A 239 -6.42 10.92 -8.20
N ILE A 240 -6.52 10.12 -7.14
CA ILE A 240 -7.45 8.99 -7.09
C ILE A 240 -8.90 9.46 -7.23
N ASP A 241 -9.29 10.54 -6.56
CA ASP A 241 -10.65 11.09 -6.62
C ASP A 241 -10.97 11.63 -8.01
N THR A 242 -10.05 12.40 -8.60
CA THR A 242 -10.21 12.96 -9.96
C THR A 242 -10.38 11.83 -10.98
N ARG A 243 -9.52 10.81 -10.90
CA ARG A 243 -9.60 9.64 -11.79
C ARG A 243 -10.87 8.86 -11.58
N THR A 244 -11.27 8.63 -10.33
CA THR A 244 -12.51 7.93 -9.99
C THR A 244 -13.72 8.62 -10.63
N LYS A 245 -13.80 9.94 -10.53
CA LYS A 245 -14.87 10.72 -11.15
C LYS A 245 -14.91 10.53 -12.67
N LEU A 246 -13.78 10.78 -13.35
CA LEU A 246 -13.69 10.73 -14.81
C LEU A 246 -13.97 9.32 -15.36
N ILE A 247 -13.44 8.28 -14.71
CA ILE A 247 -13.67 6.89 -15.10
C ILE A 247 -15.16 6.54 -14.93
N ASN A 248 -15.77 6.91 -13.80
CA ASN A 248 -17.19 6.61 -13.56
C ASN A 248 -18.10 7.30 -14.59
N GLU A 249 -17.83 8.57 -14.93
CA GLU A 249 -18.53 9.28 -16.00
C GLU A 249 -18.42 8.53 -17.35
N LYS A 250 -17.21 8.08 -17.70
CA LYS A 250 -16.99 7.28 -18.91
C LYS A 250 -17.75 5.95 -18.88
N LEU A 251 -17.68 5.20 -17.78
CA LEU A 251 -18.34 3.91 -17.63
C LEU A 251 -19.87 4.03 -17.68
N LEU A 252 -20.43 5.14 -17.21
CA LEU A 252 -21.86 5.44 -17.35
C LEU A 252 -22.25 5.66 -18.81
N ASN A 253 -21.42 6.38 -19.57
CA ASN A 253 -21.65 6.69 -20.99
C ASN A 253 -21.39 5.51 -21.95
N MET A 254 -20.82 4.40 -21.46
CA MET A 254 -20.62 3.15 -22.20
C MET A 254 -21.75 2.13 -21.98
N LYS A 255 -22.83 2.51 -21.29
CA LYS A 255 -24.06 1.72 -21.19
C LYS A 255 -24.95 2.00 -22.38
#